data_AF-A0A815DD10-F1
#
_entry.id   AF-A0A815DD10-F1
#
_cell.length_a   1.000
_cell.length_b   1.000
_cell.length_c   1.000
_cell.angle_alpha   90.00
_cell.angle_beta   90.00
_cell.angle_gamma   90.00
#
_symmetry.space_group_name_H-M   'P 1'
#
loop_
_entity.id
_entity.type
_entity.pdbx_description
1 polymer ?
#
loop_
_entity_poly.entity_id
_entity_poly.type
_entity_poly.pdbx_seq_one_letter_code
_entity_poly.pdbx_strand_id
1 'polypeptide(L)'
;MEFAAAKAMNMNVHFIPKSTTDYAISFLKSPFGQRLKNKNTFRIVTDMNRENEQPVHNAEARLIKKLRQLGFQNQCMVFTSSKQRADDIMSKELTAQELRNTIVTTFTNDLTRFVNFQ
;
A
#
# COMPACT_ATOMS: atom_id res chain seq x y z
N MET A 1 -6.94 11.43 3.05
CA MET A 1 -5.72 11.10 3.84
C MET A 1 -5.71 11.78 5.21
N GLU A 2 -6.16 13.03 5.33
CA GLU A 2 -6.21 13.77 6.61
C GLU A 2 -7.09 13.11 7.70
N PHE A 3 -8.19 12.47 7.32
CA PHE A 3 -9.09 11.80 8.26
C PHE A 3 -8.47 10.61 9.01
N ALA A 4 -7.49 9.92 8.40
CA ALA A 4 -6.81 8.78 9.01
C ALA A 4 -5.72 9.23 10.00
N ALA A 5 -5.07 10.36 9.74
CA ALA A 5 -4.04 10.94 10.61
C ALA A 5 -4.66 11.50 11.92
N ALA A 6 -5.83 12.12 11.85
CA ALA A 6 -6.48 12.73 13.01
C ALA A 6 -7.04 11.70 14.01
N LYS A 7 -7.57 10.57 13.55
CA LYS A 7 -8.17 9.53 14.42
C LYS A 7 -7.14 8.61 15.08
N ALA A 8 -5.88 8.67 14.65
CA ALA A 8 -4.79 7.84 15.14
C ALA A 8 -4.20 8.29 16.48
N MET A 9 -4.65 9.41 17.07
CA MET A 9 -4.10 9.89 18.34
C MET A 9 -4.32 8.93 19.54
N ASN A 10 -5.16 7.90 19.40
CA ASN A 10 -5.36 6.84 20.40
C ASN A 10 -4.65 5.51 20.06
N MET A 11 -3.88 5.45 18.96
CA MET A 11 -3.16 4.26 18.52
C MET A 11 -1.69 4.64 18.26
N ASN A 12 -0.72 3.90 18.77
CA ASN A 12 0.72 4.11 18.51
C ASN A 12 1.09 3.76 17.05
N VAL A 13 0.42 4.38 16.08
CA VAL A 13 0.58 4.16 14.64
C VAL A 13 1.15 5.44 14.04
N HIS A 14 2.35 5.33 13.48
CA HIS A 14 3.00 6.42 12.77
C HIS A 14 2.75 6.32 11.27
N PHE A 15 2.15 7.36 10.68
CA PHE A 15 1.92 7.43 9.24
C PHE A 15 3.09 8.10 8.53
N ILE A 16 3.53 7.51 7.42
CA ILE A 16 4.55 8.06 6.53
C ILE A 16 3.90 8.32 5.17
N PRO A 17 3.21 9.45 4.98
CA PRO A 17 2.48 9.72 3.74
C PRO A 17 3.47 9.94 2.58
N LYS A 18 3.09 9.46 1.40
CA LYS A 18 3.84 9.63 0.16
C LYS A 18 2.85 9.94 -0.95
N SER A 19 3.03 11.08 -1.61
CA SER A 19 2.11 11.57 -2.64
C SER A 19 2.23 10.81 -3.95
N THR A 20 3.41 10.30 -4.29
CA THR A 20 3.67 9.55 -5.53
C THR A 20 4.34 8.20 -5.27
N THR A 21 4.23 7.29 -6.22
CA THR A 21 4.91 5.99 -6.27
C THR A 21 6.41 6.20 -6.20
N ASP A 22 6.96 7.17 -6.92
CA ASP A 22 8.40 7.42 -6.93
C ASP A 22 8.94 7.94 -5.61
N TYR A 23 8.18 8.79 -4.90
CA TYR A 23 8.55 9.18 -3.53
C TYR A 23 8.44 8.03 -2.55
N ALA A 24 7.40 7.19 -2.67
CA ALA A 24 7.29 5.98 -1.85
C ALA A 24 8.49 5.05 -2.05
N ILE A 25 8.87 4.79 -3.30
CA ILE A 25 10.00 3.93 -3.65
C ILE A 25 11.33 4.53 -3.21
N SER A 26 11.52 5.85 -3.38
CA SER A 26 12.71 6.55 -2.89
C SER A 26 12.85 6.41 -1.37
N PHE A 27 11.75 6.56 -0.62
CA PHE A 27 11.74 6.32 0.81
C PHE A 27 12.10 4.87 1.16
N LEU A 28 11.52 3.89 0.46
CA LEU A 28 11.76 2.47 0.71
C LEU A 28 13.20 2.06 0.40
N LYS A 29 13.86 2.71 -0.54
CA LYS A 29 15.29 2.53 -0.85
C LYS A 29 16.23 3.18 0.18
N SER A 30 15.75 4.17 0.93
CA SER A 30 16.57 4.84 1.96
C SER A 30 16.97 3.88 3.08
N PRO A 31 18.05 4.17 3.84
CA PRO A 31 18.44 3.36 5.00
C PRO A 31 17.32 3.18 6.01
N PHE A 32 16.48 4.22 6.21
CA PHE A 32 15.33 4.13 7.10
C PHE A 32 14.27 3.16 6.56
N GLY A 33 13.90 3.28 5.28
CA GLY A 33 12.93 2.40 4.65
C GLY A 33 13.37 0.93 4.63
N GLN A 34 14.65 0.68 4.37
CA GLN A 34 15.21 -0.67 4.38
C GLN A 34 15.14 -1.33 5.77
N ARG A 35 15.26 -0.57 6.87
CA ARG A 35 15.07 -1.11 8.23
C ARG A 35 13.64 -1.61 8.50
N LEU A 36 12.66 -1.10 7.77
CA LEU A 36 11.25 -1.50 7.88
C LEU A 36 10.89 -2.72 7.00
N LYS A 37 11.81 -3.14 6.13
CA LYS A 37 11.63 -4.29 5.24
C LYS A 37 11.29 -5.54 6.05
N ASN A 38 10.16 -6.14 5.69
CA ASN A 38 9.61 -7.37 6.27
C ASN A 38 9.31 -7.30 7.78
N LYS A 39 9.29 -6.11 8.39
CA LYS A 39 8.80 -5.92 9.75
C LYS A 39 7.29 -6.15 9.78
N ASN A 40 6.83 -7.01 10.70
CA ASN A 40 5.41 -7.25 10.95
C ASN A 40 4.65 -5.97 11.37
N THR A 41 5.37 -5.01 11.96
CA THR A 41 4.89 -3.68 12.37
C THR A 41 4.92 -2.62 11.26
N PHE A 42 5.25 -3.00 10.01
CA PHE A 42 5.22 -2.09 8.88
C PHE A 42 4.22 -2.57 7.82
N ARG A 43 3.19 -1.76 7.60
CA ARG A 43 2.09 -1.98 6.66
C ARG A 43 2.11 -0.90 5.58
N ILE A 44 1.69 -1.26 4.38
CA ILE A 44 1.61 -0.34 3.26
C ILE A 44 0.15 -0.22 2.84
N VAL A 45 -0.34 1.00 2.72
CA VAL A 45 -1.70 1.30 2.26
C VAL A 45 -1.57 2.18 1.03
N THR A 46 -2.30 1.84 -0.04
CA THR A 46 -2.37 2.64 -1.26
C THR A 46 -3.80 2.68 -1.77
N ASP A 47 -4.13 3.72 -2.52
CA ASP A 47 -5.34 3.77 -3.33
C ASP A 47 -5.04 3.23 -4.73
N MET A 48 -6.03 2.62 -5.38
CA MET A 48 -5.92 2.18 -6.77
C MET A 48 -5.97 3.36 -7.76
N ASN A 49 -6.87 4.31 -7.57
CA ASN A 49 -7.03 5.41 -8.51
C ASN A 49 -6.27 6.63 -8.01
N ARG A 50 -5.06 6.84 -8.55
CA ARG A 50 -4.20 7.97 -8.19
C ARG A 50 -4.06 8.91 -9.38
N GLU A 51 -4.86 9.96 -9.40
CA GLU A 51 -4.94 10.91 -10.53
C GLU A 51 -3.60 11.60 -10.85
N ASN A 52 -2.70 11.68 -9.86
CA ASN A 52 -1.37 12.26 -9.99
C ASN A 52 -0.30 11.28 -10.50
N GLU A 53 -0.70 10.06 -10.90
CA GLU A 53 0.19 9.02 -11.44
C GLU A 53 -0.06 8.81 -12.93
N GLN A 54 0.96 8.40 -13.68
CA GLN A 54 0.84 8.11 -15.11
C GLN A 54 1.41 6.72 -15.42
N PRO A 55 0.60 5.71 -15.83
CA PRO A 55 -0.86 5.76 -15.98
C PRO A 55 -1.59 5.82 -14.62
N VAL A 56 -2.72 6.52 -14.59
CA VAL A 56 -3.57 6.68 -13.38
C VAL A 56 -4.12 5.34 -12.89
N HIS A 57 -4.43 4.43 -13.82
CA HIS A 57 -5.26 3.26 -13.57
C HIS A 57 -4.51 2.00 -13.07
N ASN A 58 -3.18 2.06 -12.89
CA ASN A 58 -2.38 0.92 -12.42
C ASN A 58 -1.24 1.34 -11.48
N ALA A 59 -1.36 2.50 -10.83
CA ALA A 59 -0.30 3.05 -9.99
C ALA A 59 0.05 2.13 -8.80
N GLU A 60 -0.95 1.52 -8.20
CA GLU A 60 -0.86 0.55 -7.11
C GLU A 60 -0.20 -0.76 -7.55
N ALA A 61 -0.57 -1.30 -8.72
CA ALA A 61 0.09 -2.49 -9.27
C ALA A 61 1.59 -2.22 -9.47
N ARG A 62 1.95 -1.05 -10.03
CA ARG A 62 3.35 -0.64 -10.20
C ARG A 62 4.08 -0.46 -8.88
N LEU A 63 3.42 0.10 -7.86
CA LEU A 63 3.98 0.21 -6.52
C LEU A 63 4.27 -1.17 -5.93
N ILE A 64 3.31 -2.10 -5.99
CA ILE A 64 3.45 -3.46 -5.47
C ILE A 64 4.54 -4.22 -6.21
N LYS A 65 4.60 -4.12 -7.54
CA LYS A 65 5.67 -4.70 -8.35
C LYS A 65 7.05 -4.24 -7.89
N LYS A 66 7.25 -2.91 -7.77
CA LYS A 66 8.52 -2.33 -7.30
C LYS A 66 8.84 -2.75 -5.85
N LEU A 67 7.85 -2.85 -4.96
CA LEU A 67 8.04 -3.34 -3.59
C LEU A 67 8.60 -4.77 -3.57
N ARG A 68 8.00 -5.65 -4.36
CA ARG A 68 8.39 -7.07 -4.44
C ARG A 68 9.78 -7.22 -5.07
N GLN A 69 10.11 -6.42 -6.09
CA GLN A 69 11.46 -6.33 -6.67
C GLN A 69 12.50 -5.86 -5.65
N LEU A 70 12.13 -4.95 -4.73
CA LEU A 70 13.00 -4.52 -3.63
C LEU A 70 13.07 -5.55 -2.47
N GLY A 71 12.36 -6.69 -2.60
CA GLY A 71 12.31 -7.78 -1.63
C GLY A 71 11.40 -7.51 -0.43
N PHE A 72 10.56 -6.48 -0.48
CA PHE A 72 9.56 -6.26 0.57
C PHE A 72 8.44 -7.31 0.41
N GLN A 73 8.15 -8.01 1.51
CA GLN A 73 7.07 -8.98 1.67
C GLN A 73 6.04 -8.49 2.69
N ASN A 74 6.14 -7.22 3.10
CA ASN A 74 5.17 -6.57 3.99
C ASN A 74 3.75 -6.66 3.44
N GLN A 75 2.80 -6.68 4.36
CA GLN A 75 1.38 -6.66 4.07
C GLN A 75 1.00 -5.31 3.43
N CYS A 76 0.30 -5.40 2.30
CA CYS A 76 -0.15 -4.28 1.49
C CYS A 76 -1.68 -4.29 1.45
N MET A 77 -2.30 -3.14 1.61
CA MET A 77 -3.74 -2.94 1.41
C MET A 77 -3.96 -1.94 0.29
N VAL A 78 -4.77 -2.33 -0.68
CA VAL A 78 -5.21 -1.50 -1.80
C VAL A 78 -6.66 -1.11 -1.57
N PHE A 79 -6.91 0.18 -1.44
CA PHE A 79 -8.25 0.74 -1.37
C PHE A 79 -8.77 1.02 -2.78
N THR A 80 -10.04 0.71 -3.04
CA THR A 80 -10.68 0.91 -4.34
C THR A 80 -12.17 1.18 -4.17
N SER A 81 -12.80 1.81 -5.16
CA SER A 81 -14.26 1.93 -5.25
C SER A 81 -14.92 0.67 -5.87
N SER A 82 -14.14 -0.16 -6.57
CA SER A 82 -14.62 -1.40 -7.19
C SER A 82 -13.59 -2.51 -7.01
N LYS A 83 -13.94 -3.50 -6.19
CA LYS A 83 -13.09 -4.67 -5.93
C LYS A 83 -12.86 -5.49 -7.20
N GLN A 84 -13.91 -5.75 -7.98
CA GLN A 84 -13.78 -6.53 -9.21
C GLN A 84 -12.79 -5.91 -10.19
N ARG A 85 -12.94 -4.60 -10.45
CA ARG A 85 -12.04 -3.87 -11.35
C ARG A 85 -10.60 -3.89 -10.85
N ALA A 86 -10.42 -3.79 -9.54
CA ALA A 86 -9.12 -3.86 -8.92
C ALA A 86 -8.48 -5.24 -9.07
N ASP A 87 -9.22 -6.31 -8.81
CA ASP A 87 -8.74 -7.68 -8.97
C ASP A 87 -8.38 -7.97 -10.45
N ASP A 88 -9.15 -7.45 -11.41
CA ASP A 88 -8.86 -7.57 -12.84
C ASP A 88 -7.57 -6.84 -13.26
N ILE A 89 -7.33 -5.63 -12.76
CA ILE A 89 -6.10 -4.86 -13.06
C ILE A 89 -4.89 -5.56 -12.42
N MET A 90 -5.03 -5.93 -11.16
CA MET A 90 -3.97 -6.55 -10.37
C MET A 90 -3.54 -7.89 -10.96
N SER A 91 -4.49 -8.72 -11.41
CA SER A 91 -4.18 -10.01 -12.07
C SER A 91 -3.55 -9.87 -13.46
N LYS A 92 -3.78 -8.76 -14.16
CA LYS A 92 -3.15 -8.46 -15.46
C LYS A 92 -1.71 -7.95 -15.30
N GLU A 93 -1.46 -7.15 -14.27
CA GLU A 93 -0.20 -6.43 -14.09
C GLU A 93 0.84 -7.18 -13.24
N LEU A 94 0.37 -8.10 -12.38
CA LEU A 94 1.16 -8.79 -11.37
C LEU A 94 1.05 -10.31 -11.46
N THR A 95 2.15 -10.98 -11.13
CA THR A 95 2.20 -12.43 -10.93
C THR A 95 1.57 -12.82 -9.58
N ALA A 96 1.20 -14.10 -9.43
CA ALA A 96 0.70 -14.64 -8.17
C ALA A 96 1.67 -14.41 -6.98
N GLN A 97 2.98 -14.45 -7.25
CA GLN A 97 3.99 -14.20 -6.24
C GLN A 97 4.03 -12.72 -5.81
N GLU A 98 3.84 -11.79 -6.75
CA GLU A 98 3.80 -10.36 -6.44
C GLU A 98 2.53 -9.98 -5.67
N LEU A 99 1.40 -10.64 -5.98
CA LEU A 99 0.11 -10.47 -5.30
C LEU A 99 0.12 -10.97 -3.84
N ARG A 100 1.05 -11.84 -3.46
CA ARG A 100 1.15 -12.34 -2.08
C ARG A 100 1.18 -11.18 -1.08
N ASN A 101 0.52 -11.35 0.07
CA ASN A 101 0.42 -10.35 1.13
C ASN A 101 -0.21 -9.02 0.67
N THR A 102 -1.10 -9.08 -0.32
CA THR A 102 -1.90 -7.93 -0.80
C THR A 102 -3.38 -8.20 -0.54
N ILE A 103 -4.07 -7.21 0.02
CA ILE A 103 -5.51 -7.24 0.27
C ILE A 103 -6.14 -6.08 -0.49
N VAL A 104 -7.20 -6.35 -1.24
CA VAL A 104 -8.02 -5.31 -1.90
C VAL A 104 -9.31 -5.12 -1.09
N THR A 105 -9.65 -3.88 -0.77
CA THR A 105 -10.88 -3.55 -0.04
C THR A 105 -11.58 -2.29 -0.56
N THR A 106 -12.89 -2.27 -0.40
CA THR A 106 -13.78 -1.12 -0.60
C THR A 106 -14.28 -0.54 0.73
N PHE A 107 -13.94 -1.15 1.87
CA PHE A 107 -14.50 -0.82 3.18
C PHE A 107 -13.46 -0.15 4.09
N THR A 108 -13.82 1.00 4.66
CA THR A 108 -12.95 1.75 5.59
C THR A 108 -12.70 1.00 6.91
N ASN A 109 -13.60 0.11 7.32
CA ASN A 109 -13.42 -0.73 8.51
C ASN A 109 -12.23 -1.68 8.38
N ASP A 110 -11.94 -2.17 7.17
CA ASP A 110 -10.80 -3.06 6.92
C ASP A 110 -9.47 -2.32 7.14
N LEU A 111 -9.41 -1.04 6.78
CA LEU A 111 -8.24 -0.19 7.05
C LEU A 111 -7.94 -0.13 8.55
N THR A 112 -8.96 0.05 9.38
CA THR A 112 -8.79 0.14 10.85
C THR A 112 -8.23 -1.14 11.43
N ARG A 113 -8.70 -2.30 10.96
CA ARG A 113 -8.16 -3.61 11.36
C ARG A 113 -6.75 -3.82 10.84
N PHE A 114 -6.46 -3.35 9.63
CA PHE A 114 -5.17 -3.54 8.97
C PHE A 114 -4.03 -2.72 9.58
N VAL A 115 -4.32 -1.50 10.06
CA VAL A 115 -3.33 -0.65 10.73
C VAL A 115 -3.16 -0.97 12.22
N ASN A 116 -4.05 -1.77 12.79
CA ASN A 116 -3.89 -2.31 14.14
C ASN A 116 -3.03 -3.58 14.10
N PHE A 117 -1.97 -3.61 14.90
CA PHE A 117 -1.04 -4.74 15.00
C PHE A 117 -1.38 -5.73 16.12
N GLN A 118 -2.56 -5.54 16.75
CA GLN A 118 -3.06 -6.40 17.81
C GLN A 118 -3.50 -7.76 17.29
#